data_AF-A0A4V3A9W0-F1
#
_entry.id   AF-A0A4V3A9W0-F1
#
_cell.length_a   1.000
_cell.length_b   1.000
_cell.length_c   1.000
_cell.angle_alpha   90.00
_cell.angle_beta   90.00
_cell.angle_gamma   90.00
#
_symmetry.space_group_name_H-M   'P 1'
#
loop_
_entity.id
_entity.type
_entity.pdbx_description
1 polymer ?
#
loop_
_entity_poly.entity_id
_entity_poly.type
_entity_poly.pdbx_seq_one_letter_code
_entity_poly.pdbx_strand_id
1 'polypeptide(L)'
;MSAAASITVRVPLAIRHRPGRKTVVTPVRSGGETQVPTRADPALVKALARAFRYQRLLDEGRYSSISEMAAAERIERGYLGTLLRLTLLAPDIVEAILDGRQPDGMDPTRLLAPFPVTWAAQQEVAGLG
;
A
#
# COMPACT_ATOMS: atom_id res chain seq x y z
N MET A 1 29.72 47.26 -40.84
CA MET A 1 29.90 47.11 -39.37
C MET A 1 28.53 46.81 -38.79
N SER A 2 28.20 45.77 -38.04
CA SER A 2 28.86 44.54 -37.55
C SER A 2 27.68 43.58 -37.30
N ALA A 3 27.71 42.36 -37.85
CA ALA A 3 26.59 41.42 -37.68
C ALA A 3 26.64 40.80 -36.27
N ALA A 4 25.52 40.83 -35.53
CA ALA A 4 25.44 40.29 -34.18
C ALA A 4 25.75 38.78 -34.20
N ALA A 5 26.87 38.39 -33.58
CA ALA A 5 27.26 37.00 -33.45
C ALA A 5 26.41 36.35 -32.36
N SER A 6 25.61 35.34 -32.72
CA SER A 6 24.91 34.49 -31.77
C SER A 6 25.69 33.20 -31.53
N ILE A 7 25.79 32.77 -30.27
CA ILE A 7 26.47 31.53 -29.89
C ILE A 7 25.38 30.52 -29.56
N THR A 8 25.37 29.40 -30.29
CA THR A 8 24.46 28.27 -30.03
C THR A 8 25.22 27.17 -29.30
N VAL A 9 24.77 26.82 -28.10
CA VAL A 9 25.31 25.70 -27.32
C VAL A 9 24.32 24.54 -27.35
N ARG A 10 24.80 23.35 -27.70
CA ARG A 10 24.03 22.10 -27.58
C ARG A 10 24.42 21.38 -26.30
N VAL A 11 23.48 21.28 -25.38
CA VAL A 11 23.63 20.50 -24.14
C VAL A 11 22.79 19.23 -24.27
N PRO A 12 23.35 18.03 -24.09
CA PRO A 12 22.57 16.81 -24.05
C PRO A 12 21.70 16.78 -22.79
N LEU A 13 20.37 16.85 -22.97
CA LEU A 13 19.40 16.73 -21.89
C LEU A 13 18.91 15.28 -21.79
N ALA A 14 19.10 14.66 -20.63
CA ALA A 14 18.48 13.37 -20.31
C ALA A 14 17.25 13.59 -19.43
N ILE A 15 16.05 13.42 -19.98
CA ILE A 15 14.78 13.52 -19.23
C ILE A 15 14.60 12.21 -18.45
N ARG A 16 14.78 12.26 -17.12
CA ARG A 16 14.44 11.14 -16.23
C ARG A 16 12.99 11.28 -15.76
N HIS A 17 12.14 10.33 -16.15
CA HIS A 17 10.84 10.16 -15.53
C HIS A 17 11.02 9.62 -14.10
N ARG A 18 10.62 10.39 -13.08
CA ARG A 18 10.49 9.88 -11.72
C ARG A 18 9.10 9.22 -11.57
N PRO A 19 8.99 8.00 -11.05
CA PRO A 19 7.71 7.39 -10.72
C PRO A 19 7.13 8.08 -9.47
N GLY A 20 6.49 9.23 -9.67
CA GLY A 20 5.66 9.88 -8.65
C GLY A 20 4.24 9.31 -8.65
N ARG A 21 3.47 9.61 -7.59
CA ARG A 21 2.03 9.28 -7.52
C ARG A 21 1.30 10.00 -8.66
N LYS A 22 0.81 9.23 -9.64
CA LYS A 22 -0.06 9.75 -10.69
C LYS A 22 -1.45 10.00 -10.10
N THR A 23 -1.82 11.26 -9.92
CA THR A 23 -3.20 11.66 -9.61
C THR A 23 -3.89 12.02 -10.91
N VAL A 24 -4.84 11.21 -11.35
CA VAL A 24 -5.68 11.52 -12.52
C VAL A 24 -6.88 12.31 -12.00
N VAL A 25 -6.84 13.63 -12.20
CA VAL A 25 -8.01 14.50 -11.95
C VAL A 25 -8.88 14.44 -13.19
N THR A 26 -9.98 13.69 -13.12
CA THR A 26 -10.98 13.70 -14.19
C THR A 26 -11.79 14.99 -14.07
N PRO A 27 -11.93 15.80 -15.14
CA PRO A 27 -12.80 16.97 -15.08
C PRO A 27 -14.23 16.50 -14.80
N VAL A 28 -14.79 17.00 -13.70
CA VAL A 28 -16.16 16.69 -13.25
C VAL A 28 -17.11 17.03 -14.39
N ARG A 29 -17.64 16.03 -15.08
CA ARG A 29 -18.88 16.19 -15.85
C ARG A 29 -20.00 16.29 -14.84
N SER A 30 -20.79 17.35 -14.94
CA SER A 30 -22.03 17.53 -14.17
C SER A 30 -22.84 16.23 -14.23
N GLY A 31 -22.92 15.51 -13.10
CA GLY A 31 -23.65 14.24 -12.97
C GLY A 31 -22.81 12.95 -12.89
N GLY A 32 -21.47 13.02 -12.92
CA GLY A 32 -20.63 11.84 -12.66
C GLY A 32 -20.47 11.59 -11.17
N GLU A 33 -20.73 10.35 -10.72
CA GLU A 33 -20.51 9.87 -9.36
C GLU A 33 -19.25 10.51 -8.76
N THR A 34 -19.44 11.29 -7.70
CA THR A 34 -18.34 11.81 -6.90
C THR A 34 -17.49 10.60 -6.53
N GLN A 35 -16.23 10.55 -6.97
CA GLN A 35 -15.29 9.55 -6.48
C GLN A 35 -15.39 9.62 -4.96
N VAL A 36 -15.99 8.61 -4.33
CA VAL A 36 -16.08 8.55 -2.87
C VAL A 36 -14.62 8.63 -2.42
N PRO A 37 -14.17 9.71 -1.78
CA PRO A 37 -12.82 9.76 -1.30
C PRO A 37 -12.74 8.63 -0.28
N THR A 38 -12.03 7.56 -0.64
CA THR A 38 -11.73 6.49 0.29
C THR A 38 -11.00 7.17 1.45
N ARG A 39 -11.68 7.30 2.60
CA ARG A 39 -11.08 7.90 3.81
C ARG A 39 -9.90 7.06 4.29
N ALA A 40 -9.89 5.77 3.96
CA ALA A 40 -8.82 4.84 4.27
C ALA A 40 -7.54 5.12 3.47
N ASP A 41 -6.40 4.92 4.12
CA ASP A 41 -5.09 4.99 3.45
C ASP A 41 -4.99 3.85 2.42
N PRO A 42 -4.84 4.16 1.11
CA PRO A 42 -4.74 3.15 0.06
C PRO A 42 -3.58 2.17 0.25
N ALA A 43 -2.52 2.56 0.96
CA ALA A 43 -1.39 1.67 1.25
C ALA A 43 -1.78 0.59 2.27
N LEU A 44 -2.50 0.96 3.33
CA LEU A 44 -3.02 0.04 4.34
C LEU A 44 -4.01 -0.95 3.72
N VAL A 45 -4.97 -0.43 2.95
CA VAL A 45 -5.98 -1.27 2.28
C VAL A 45 -5.32 -2.27 1.34
N LYS A 46 -4.31 -1.86 0.57
CA LYS A 46 -3.56 -2.76 -0.31
C LYS A 46 -2.76 -3.82 0.45
N ALA A 47 -2.19 -3.48 1.60
CA ALA A 47 -1.47 -4.43 2.43
C ALA A 47 -2.41 -5.52 2.97
N LEU A 48 -3.57 -5.13 3.51
CA LEU A 48 -4.60 -6.06 3.97
C LEU A 48 -5.12 -6.93 2.82
N ALA A 49 -5.48 -6.32 1.68
CA ALA A 49 -5.97 -7.04 0.52
C ALA A 49 -4.96 -8.09 0.02
N ARG A 50 -3.66 -7.77 0.03
CA ARG A 50 -2.60 -8.72 -0.31
C ARG A 50 -2.50 -9.85 0.71
N ALA A 51 -2.51 -9.53 2.00
CA ALA A 51 -2.45 -10.51 3.07
C ALA A 51 -3.57 -11.56 2.95
N PHE A 52 -4.83 -11.12 2.85
CA PHE A 52 -5.98 -12.02 2.71
C PHE A 52 -5.97 -12.77 1.37
N ARG A 53 -5.50 -12.14 0.28
CA ARG A 53 -5.31 -12.83 -0.99
C ARG A 53 -4.31 -13.98 -0.86
N TYR A 54 -3.14 -13.74 -0.27
CA TYR A 54 -2.11 -14.77 -0.12
C TYR A 54 -2.55 -15.88 0.83
N GLN A 55 -3.22 -15.53 1.94
CA GLN A 55 -3.82 -16.53 2.83
C GLN A 55 -4.78 -17.43 2.06
N ARG A 56 -5.70 -16.86 1.28
CA ARG A 56 -6.64 -17.64 0.45
C ARG A 56 -5.93 -18.58 -0.52
N LEU A 57 -4.84 -18.13 -1.16
CA LEU A 57 -4.07 -18.98 -2.07
C LEU A 57 -3.39 -20.16 -1.36
N LEU A 58 -2.99 -20.00 -0.09
CA LEU A 58 -2.51 -21.09 0.75
C LEU A 58 -3.66 -22.03 1.13
N ASP A 59 -4.80 -21.49 1.56
CA ASP A 59 -5.96 -22.27 1.99
C ASP A 59 -6.57 -23.08 0.84
N GLU A 60 -6.54 -22.54 -0.38
CA GLU A 60 -6.95 -23.24 -1.62
C GLU A 60 -5.94 -24.31 -2.07
N GLY A 61 -4.80 -24.46 -1.37
CA GLY A 61 -3.74 -25.41 -1.72
C GLY A 61 -3.00 -25.07 -3.02
N ARG A 62 -3.12 -23.83 -3.51
CA ARG A 62 -2.41 -23.39 -4.75
C ARG A 62 -0.90 -23.33 -4.55
N TYR A 63 -0.46 -23.23 -3.31
CA TYR A 63 0.93 -23.38 -2.89
C TYR A 63 0.97 -24.28 -1.66
N SER A 64 1.94 -25.18 -1.60
CA SER A 64 2.14 -26.10 -0.48
C SER A 64 2.77 -25.43 0.74
N SER A 65 3.45 -24.30 0.56
CA SER A 65 4.12 -23.58 1.65
C SER A 65 4.33 -22.09 1.35
N ILE A 66 4.59 -21.32 2.42
CA ILE A 66 5.00 -19.91 2.32
C ILE A 66 6.30 -19.77 1.50
N SER A 67 7.24 -20.70 1.63
CA SER A 67 8.50 -20.67 0.89
C SER A 67 8.30 -20.85 -0.62
N GLU A 68 7.40 -21.75 -1.02
CA GLU A 68 7.03 -21.94 -2.43
C GLU A 68 6.34 -20.70 -2.99
N MET A 69 5.36 -20.15 -2.26
CA MET A 69 4.67 -18.93 -2.67
C MET A 69 5.63 -17.74 -2.82
N ALA A 70 6.56 -17.57 -1.87
CA ALA A 70 7.57 -16.52 -1.91
C ALA A 70 8.44 -16.61 -3.19
N ALA A 71 8.89 -17.82 -3.53
CA ALA A 71 9.67 -18.07 -4.74
C ALA A 71 8.85 -17.80 -6.01
N ALA A 72 7.59 -18.28 -6.06
CA ALA A 72 6.72 -18.12 -7.22
C ALA A 72 6.30 -16.67 -7.48
N GLU A 73 5.95 -15.94 -6.43
CA GLU A 73 5.55 -14.52 -6.50
C GLU A 73 6.75 -13.56 -6.54
N ARG A 74 7.98 -14.08 -6.41
CA ARG A 74 9.24 -13.30 -6.32
C ARG A 74 9.22 -12.28 -5.19
N ILE A 75 8.70 -12.72 -4.04
CA ILE A 75 8.61 -11.93 -2.82
C ILE A 75 9.60 -12.50 -1.81
N GLU A 76 10.27 -11.63 -1.07
CA GLU A 76 11.14 -12.07 0.03
C GLU A 76 10.31 -12.79 1.10
N ARG A 77 10.78 -13.95 1.58
CA ARG A 77 10.03 -14.85 2.46
C ARG A 77 9.63 -14.19 3.78
N GLY A 78 10.53 -13.43 4.40
CA GLY A 78 10.26 -12.67 5.62
C GLY A 78 9.19 -11.59 5.42
N TYR A 79 9.22 -10.88 4.30
CA TYR A 79 8.19 -9.91 3.94
C TYR A 79 6.83 -10.58 3.70
N LEU A 80 6.80 -11.73 3.02
CA LEU A 80 5.56 -12.50 2.84
C LEU A 80 4.99 -12.97 4.18
N GLY A 81 5.84 -13.45 5.11
CA GLY A 81 5.43 -13.79 6.47
C GLY A 81 4.89 -12.58 7.24
N THR A 82 5.49 -11.40 7.04
CA THR A 82 5.01 -10.15 7.63
C THR A 82 3.64 -9.76 7.08
N LEU A 83 3.41 -9.90 5.77
CA LEU A 83 2.10 -9.68 5.17
C LEU A 83 1.06 -10.68 5.68
N LEU A 84 1.39 -11.97 5.72
CA LEU A 84 0.47 -13.00 6.22
C LEU A 84 0.11 -12.78 7.68
N ARG A 85 1.01 -12.24 8.51
CA ARG A 85 0.68 -11.88 9.90
C ARG A 85 -0.49 -10.90 9.98
N LEU A 86 -0.69 -10.03 8.98
CA LEU A 86 -1.81 -9.08 8.97
C LEU A 86 -3.20 -9.75 8.98
N THR A 87 -3.32 -11.02 8.59
CA THR A 87 -4.59 -11.76 8.68
C THR A 87 -4.96 -12.11 10.12
N LEU A 88 -4.01 -11.96 11.07
CA LEU A 88 -4.20 -12.20 12.50
C LEU A 88 -4.62 -10.95 13.28
N LEU A 89 -4.84 -9.83 12.59
CA LEU A 89 -5.35 -8.60 13.21
C LEU A 89 -6.77 -8.80 13.75
N ALA A 90 -7.07 -8.12 14.84
CA ALA A 90 -8.41 -8.04 15.39
C ALA A 90 -9.37 -7.48 14.33
N PRO A 91 -10.58 -8.07 14.17
CA PRO A 91 -11.55 -7.62 13.18
C PRO A 91 -11.84 -6.12 13.25
N ASP A 92 -11.97 -5.56 14.46
CA ASP A 92 -12.24 -4.13 14.67
C ASP A 92 -11.15 -3.22 14.11
N ILE A 93 -9.88 -3.66 14.13
CA ILE A 93 -8.76 -2.92 13.54
C ILE A 93 -8.87 -2.94 12.01
N VAL A 94 -9.19 -4.11 11.44
CA VAL A 94 -9.40 -4.27 10.00
C VAL A 94 -10.55 -3.37 9.53
N GLU A 95 -11.67 -3.38 10.25
CA GLU A 95 -12.82 -2.51 9.97
C GLU A 95 -12.47 -1.03 10.10
N ALA A 96 -11.77 -0.63 11.17
CA ALA A 96 -11.32 0.75 11.34
C ALA A 96 -10.43 1.21 10.18
N ILE A 97 -9.51 0.37 9.71
CA ILE A 97 -8.67 0.67 8.54
C ILE A 97 -9.51 0.81 7.28
N LEU A 98 -10.44 -0.11 7.02
CA LEU A 98 -11.28 -0.09 5.81
C LEU A 98 -12.22 1.12 5.78
N ASP A 99 -12.71 1.55 6.95
CA ASP A 99 -13.58 2.71 7.10
C ASP A 99 -12.84 4.05 7.09
N GLY A 100 -11.50 4.03 7.14
CA GLY A 100 -10.70 5.24 7.31
C GLY A 100 -10.81 5.85 8.71
N ARG A 101 -11.18 5.04 9.71
CA ARG A 101 -11.30 5.39 11.13
C ARG A 101 -10.08 4.93 11.93
N GLN A 102 -9.01 4.51 11.28
CA GLN A 102 -7.80 4.12 11.97
C GLN A 102 -7.20 5.32 12.72
N PRO A 103 -6.72 5.13 13.96
CA PRO A 103 -6.16 6.22 14.75
C PRO A 103 -4.86 6.79 14.17
N ASP A 104 -4.59 8.05 14.52
CA ASP A 104 -3.42 8.79 14.04
C ASP A 104 -2.12 8.05 14.37
N GLY A 105 -1.27 7.88 13.36
CA GLY A 105 -0.01 7.11 13.48
C GLY A 105 -0.14 5.62 13.21
N MET A 106 -1.32 5.13 12.81
CA MET A 106 -1.46 3.82 12.17
C MET A 106 -1.10 3.92 10.68
N ASP A 107 0.20 3.77 10.39
CA ASP A 107 0.74 3.77 9.03
C ASP A 107 1.15 2.34 8.58
N PRO A 108 1.49 2.13 7.29
CA PRO A 108 1.90 0.82 6.80
C PRO A 108 3.14 0.26 7.50
N THR A 109 4.05 1.10 7.99
CA THR A 109 5.25 0.68 8.71
C THR A 109 4.88 0.08 10.05
N ARG A 110 3.96 0.73 10.79
CA ARG A 110 3.45 0.25 12.07
C ARG A 110 2.64 -1.04 11.90
N LEU A 111 1.85 -1.15 10.84
CA LEU A 111 1.07 -2.35 10.56
C LEU A 111 1.96 -3.57 10.27
N LEU A 112 3.09 -3.35 9.59
CA LEU A 112 4.07 -4.40 9.27
C LEU A 112 5.02 -4.70 10.45
N ALA A 113 4.99 -3.92 11.53
CA ALA A 113 5.74 -4.24 12.74
C ALA A 113 5.13 -5.45 13.47
N PRO A 114 5.89 -6.16 14.32
CA PRO A 114 5.32 -7.17 15.21
C PRO A 114 4.24 -6.57 16.11
N PHE A 115 3.14 -7.29 16.31
CA PHE A 115 2.03 -6.87 17.16
C PHE A 115 1.60 -8.01 18.10
N PRO A 116 0.90 -7.71 19.21
CA PRO A 116 0.47 -8.71 20.19
C PRO A 116 -0.40 -9.82 19.56
N VAL A 117 -0.32 -11.04 20.09
CA VAL A 117 -1.10 -12.17 19.56
C VAL A 117 -2.58 -12.08 19.99
N THR A 118 -2.86 -11.52 21.16
CA THR A 118 -4.24 -11.40 21.66
C THR A 118 -4.93 -10.16 21.11
N TRP A 119 -6.18 -10.29 20.68
CA TRP A 119 -6.95 -9.17 20.12
C TRP A 119 -7.14 -8.01 21.10
N ALA A 120 -7.36 -8.29 22.40
CA ALA A 120 -7.46 -7.23 23.42
C ALA A 120 -6.19 -6.37 23.48
N ALA A 121 -5.01 -6.99 23.51
CA ALA A 121 -3.74 -6.25 23.51
C ALA A 121 -3.49 -5.54 22.16
N GLN A 122 -3.95 -6.11 21.04
CA GLN A 122 -3.90 -5.41 19.76
C GLN A 122 -4.77 -4.16 19.76
N GLN A 123 -6.00 -4.22 20.29
CA GLN A 123 -6.91 -3.09 20.41
C GLN A 123 -6.31 -1.99 21.29
N GLU A 124 -5.73 -2.33 22.44
CA GLU A 124 -5.04 -1.39 23.32
C GLU A 124 -3.88 -0.68 22.59
N VAL A 125 -2.99 -1.43 21.92
CA VAL A 125 -1.85 -0.87 21.17
C VAL A 125 -2.29 -0.06 19.95
N ALA A 126 -3.43 -0.43 19.37
CA ALA A 126 -4.06 0.30 18.29
C ALA A 126 -4.78 1.56 18.79
N GLY A 127 -5.11 1.70 20.08
CA GLY A 127 -5.93 2.81 20.59
C GLY A 127 -7.42 2.65 20.29
N LEU A 128 -7.90 1.40 20.17
CA LEU A 128 -9.30 1.01 20.01
C LEU A 128 -9.89 0.34 21.26
N GLY A 129 -9.10 0.19 22.33
CA GLY A 129 -9.50 -0.39 23.62
C GLY A 129 -9.75 0.64 24.70
#